data_AF-A0A7T2W068-F1
#
_entry.id   AF-A0A7T2W068-F1
#
_cell.length_a   1.000
_cell.length_b   1.000
_cell.length_c   1.000
_cell.angle_alpha   90.00
_cell.angle_beta   90.00
_cell.angle_gamma   90.00
#
_symmetry.space_group_name_H-M   'P 1'
#
loop_
_entity.id
_entity.type
_entity.pdbx_description
1 polymer ?
#
loop_
_entity_poly.entity_id
_entity_poly.type
_entity_poly.pdbx_seq_one_letter_code
_entity_poly.pdbx_strand_id
1 'polypeptide(L)'
;MVDASNASPSRNAIAPPAPTGLNAQLWATSTVEQQQVMQRIAQQRERLKARSAAVAQARALSRSATQVQPDAPLVERAITFARLHPVAVAVAAGAALMVGPRKLLRFGTTVMPLILRWQQRRG
;
A
#
# COMPACT_ATOMS: atom_id res chain seq x y z
N MET A 1 -64.10 1.63 -8.58
CA MET A 1 -63.07 2.28 -9.42
C MET A 1 -61.75 2.19 -8.66
N VAL A 2 -60.84 1.37 -9.16
CA VAL A 2 -59.55 1.03 -8.54
C VAL A 2 -58.51 2.00 -9.09
N ASP A 3 -57.82 2.76 -8.24
CA ASP A 3 -56.64 3.51 -8.65
C ASP A 3 -55.43 2.97 -7.88
N ALA A 4 -54.64 2.15 -8.57
CA ALA A 4 -53.48 1.43 -8.05
C ALA A 4 -52.19 2.19 -8.35
N SER A 5 -52.12 3.47 -8.02
CA SER A 5 -50.96 4.33 -8.28
C SER A 5 -49.82 4.19 -7.25
N ASN A 6 -49.65 3.01 -6.64
CA ASN A 6 -48.47 2.70 -5.80
C ASN A 6 -47.65 1.57 -6.45
N ALA A 7 -47.12 1.85 -7.63
CA ALA A 7 -46.02 1.08 -8.20
C ALA A 7 -44.75 1.49 -7.45
N SER A 8 -44.47 0.78 -6.36
CA SER A 8 -43.18 0.81 -5.66
C SER A 8 -42.04 0.78 -6.69
N PRO A 9 -41.02 1.64 -6.59
CA PRO A 9 -39.89 1.58 -7.51
C PRO A 9 -39.27 0.20 -7.34
N SER A 10 -39.40 -0.60 -8.40
CA SER A 10 -38.87 -1.95 -8.51
C SER A 10 -37.47 -1.95 -7.92
N ARG A 11 -37.36 -2.56 -6.74
CA ARG A 11 -36.14 -2.95 -6.04
C ARG A 11 -35.09 -3.24 -7.10
N ASN A 12 -34.20 -2.28 -7.34
CA ASN A 12 -33.16 -2.34 -8.36
C ASN A 12 -32.55 -3.73 -8.31
N ALA A 13 -32.97 -4.61 -9.23
CA ALA A 13 -32.19 -5.76 -9.59
C ALA A 13 -30.91 -5.12 -10.11
N ILE A 14 -29.83 -5.22 -9.35
CA ILE A 14 -28.51 -4.73 -9.73
C ILE A 14 -28.11 -5.60 -10.93
N ALA A 15 -28.67 -5.29 -12.10
CA ALA A 15 -28.16 -5.74 -13.36
C ALA A 15 -26.73 -5.21 -13.39
N PRO A 16 -25.72 -6.09 -13.57
CA PRO A 16 -24.35 -5.64 -13.64
C PRO A 16 -24.28 -4.51 -14.69
N PRO A 17 -23.58 -3.41 -14.40
CA PRO A 17 -23.56 -2.26 -15.29
C PRO A 17 -23.16 -2.72 -16.69
N ALA A 18 -23.95 -2.33 -17.69
CA ALA A 18 -23.69 -2.72 -19.07
C ALA A 18 -22.24 -2.32 -19.44
N PRO A 19 -21.46 -3.23 -20.06
CA PRO A 19 -20.08 -2.94 -20.42
C PRO A 19 -20.05 -1.71 -21.33
N THR A 20 -19.21 -0.74 -20.98
CA THR A 20 -19.11 0.54 -21.71
C THR A 20 -17.83 0.60 -22.54
N GLY A 21 -17.85 1.36 -23.64
CA GLY A 21 -16.70 1.55 -24.52
C GLY A 21 -16.28 0.26 -25.22
N LEU A 22 -14.97 0.00 -25.28
CA LEU A 22 -14.37 -1.17 -25.95
C LEU A 22 -14.99 -2.51 -25.48
N ASN A 23 -15.35 -2.61 -24.19
CA ASN A 23 -15.95 -3.82 -23.64
C ASN A 23 -17.35 -4.09 -24.20
N ALA A 24 -18.09 -3.04 -24.60
CA ALA A 24 -19.41 -3.17 -25.22
C ALA A 24 -19.32 -3.81 -26.61
N GLN A 25 -18.31 -3.38 -27.38
CA GLN A 25 -18.02 -3.93 -28.72
C GLN A 25 -17.59 -5.39 -28.61
N LEU A 26 -16.71 -5.71 -27.67
CA LEU A 26 -16.27 -7.09 -27.40
C LEU A 26 -17.44 -7.98 -26.95
N TRP A 27 -18.36 -7.44 -26.14
CA TRP A 27 -19.55 -8.17 -25.70
C TRP A 27 -20.44 -8.56 -26.89
N ALA A 28 -20.68 -7.64 -27.83
CA ALA A 28 -21.49 -7.87 -29.02
C ALA A 28 -20.91 -8.92 -29.97
N THR A 29 -19.58 -9.04 -30.03
CA THR A 29 -18.89 -10.03 -30.88
C THR A 29 -18.53 -11.33 -30.16
N SER A 30 -18.82 -11.43 -28.86
CA SER A 30 -18.38 -12.56 -28.01
C SER A 30 -19.41 -13.67 -27.93
N THR A 31 -18.93 -14.91 -27.86
CA THR A 31 -19.76 -16.11 -27.67
C THR A 31 -20.34 -16.14 -26.26
N VAL A 32 -21.46 -16.86 -26.06
CA VAL A 32 -22.16 -16.97 -24.76
C VAL A 32 -21.22 -17.36 -23.60
N GLU A 33 -20.29 -18.28 -23.83
CA GLU A 33 -19.28 -18.68 -22.83
C GLU A 33 -18.36 -17.52 -22.40
N GLN A 34 -17.96 -16.67 -23.35
CA GLN A 34 -17.11 -15.51 -23.08
C GLN A 34 -17.87 -14.43 -22.30
N GLN A 35 -19.16 -14.24 -22.59
CA GLN A 35 -20.03 -13.34 -21.84
C GLN A 35 -20.15 -13.75 -20.36
N GLN A 36 -20.25 -15.06 -20.09
CA GLN A 36 -20.28 -15.58 -18.71
C GLN A 36 -18.96 -15.31 -17.97
N VAL A 37 -17.81 -15.50 -18.62
CA VAL A 37 -16.50 -15.19 -18.02
C VAL A 37 -16.38 -13.70 -17.73
N MET A 38 -16.79 -12.84 -18.66
CA MET A 38 -16.77 -11.39 -18.47
C MET A 38 -17.67 -10.94 -17.30
N GLN A 39 -18.85 -11.55 -17.13
CA GLN A 39 -19.71 -11.30 -15.96
C GLN A 39 -19.02 -11.70 -14.65
N ARG A 40 -18.37 -12.87 -14.61
CA ARG A 40 -17.61 -13.31 -13.44
C ARG A 40 -16.47 -12.34 -13.11
N ILE A 41 -15.74 -11.87 -14.13
CA ILE A 41 -14.65 -10.89 -13.96
C ILE A 41 -15.20 -9.56 -13.42
N ALA A 42 -16.35 -9.09 -13.92
CA ALA A 42 -16.98 -7.88 -13.42
C ALA A 42 -17.30 -7.98 -11.92
N GLN A 43 -17.87 -9.11 -11.48
CA GLN A 43 -18.15 -9.37 -10.06
C GLN A 43 -16.88 -9.43 -9.21
N GLN A 44 -15.81 -10.05 -9.73
CA GLN A 44 -14.52 -10.10 -9.03
C GLN A 44 -13.88 -8.72 -8.89
N ARG A 45 -13.94 -7.90 -9.94
CA ARG A 45 -13.42 -6.52 -9.94
C ARG A 45 -14.14 -5.65 -8.92
N GLU A 46 -15.45 -5.79 -8.78
CA GLU A 46 -16.21 -5.05 -7.77
C GLU A 46 -15.74 -5.38 -6.35
N ARG A 47 -15.51 -6.67 -6.06
CA ARG A 47 -14.93 -7.12 -4.78
C ARG A 47 -13.54 -6.53 -4.53
N LEU A 48 -12.70 -6.47 -5.55
CA LEU A 48 -11.36 -5.87 -5.46
C LEU A 48 -11.42 -4.36 -5.28
N LYS A 49 -12.37 -3.69 -5.94
CA LYS A 49 -12.58 -2.23 -5.85
C LYS A 49 -12.99 -1.80 -4.45
N ALA A 50 -13.84 -2.57 -3.78
CA ALA A 50 -14.19 -2.32 -2.37
C ALA A 50 -12.96 -2.38 -1.45
N ARG A 51 -12.03 -3.32 -1.70
CA ARG A 51 -10.78 -3.44 -0.93
C ARG A 51 -9.76 -2.38 -1.30
N SER A 52 -9.69 -1.97 -2.56
CA SER A 52 -8.68 -1.03 -3.04
C SER A 52 -8.84 0.38 -2.44
N ALA A 53 -10.07 0.81 -2.14
CA ALA A 53 -10.32 2.10 -1.50
C ALA A 53 -9.70 2.20 -0.11
N ALA A 54 -9.85 1.16 0.73
CA ALA A 54 -9.25 1.10 2.06
C ALA A 54 -7.71 1.07 1.99
N VAL A 55 -7.16 0.30 1.04
CA VAL A 55 -5.71 0.23 0.80
C VAL A 55 -5.15 1.56 0.29
N ALA A 56 -5.89 2.28 -0.56
CA ALA A 56 -5.50 3.59 -1.07
C ALA A 56 -5.42 4.63 0.06
N GLN A 57 -6.38 4.63 0.98
CA GLN A 57 -6.37 5.50 2.16
C GLN A 57 -5.19 5.15 3.08
N ALA A 58 -4.99 3.87 3.40
CA ALA A 58 -3.84 3.43 4.20
C ALA A 58 -2.50 3.83 3.57
N ARG A 59 -2.37 3.73 2.24
CA ARG A 59 -1.19 4.19 1.50
C ARG A 59 -1.03 5.71 1.50
N ALA A 60 -2.11 6.48 1.49
CA ALA A 60 -2.06 7.93 1.56
C ALA A 60 -1.58 8.39 2.95
N LEU A 61 -2.09 7.78 4.03
CA LEU A 61 -1.62 8.03 5.38
C LEU A 61 -0.15 7.63 5.55
N SER A 62 0.26 6.47 5.03
CA SER A 62 1.65 6.04 5.14
C SER A 62 2.62 6.93 4.36
N ARG A 63 2.25 7.39 3.15
CA ARG A 63 3.06 8.36 2.39
C ARG A 63 3.24 9.68 3.13
N SER A 64 2.20 10.15 3.83
CA SER A 64 2.27 11.37 4.65
C SER A 64 3.21 11.18 5.84
N ALA A 65 3.27 9.98 6.42
CA ALA A 65 4.18 9.63 7.52
C ALA A 65 5.63 9.37 7.07
N THR A 66 5.87 9.10 5.77
CA THR A 66 7.20 8.81 5.19
C THR A 66 7.97 10.09 4.83
N GLN A 67 7.37 11.28 4.92
CA GLN A 67 8.05 12.52 4.57
C GLN A 67 9.04 12.91 5.68
N VAL A 68 10.26 12.36 5.59
CA VAL A 68 11.36 12.67 6.50
C VAL A 68 11.87 14.07 6.17
N GLN A 69 11.67 15.03 7.08
CA GLN A 69 12.22 16.37 6.92
C GLN A 69 13.75 16.30 6.98
N PRO A 70 14.45 16.89 6.00
CA PRO A 70 15.90 16.77 5.91
C PRO A 70 16.63 17.46 7.07
N ASP A 71 16.03 18.45 7.73
CA ASP A 71 16.62 19.15 8.88
C ASP A 71 16.21 18.56 10.24
N ALA A 72 15.51 17.42 10.26
CA ALA A 72 15.12 16.78 11.51
C ALA A 72 16.34 16.19 12.26
N PRO A 73 16.35 16.25 13.61
CA PRO A 73 17.43 15.69 14.42
C PRO A 73 17.66 14.21 14.09
N LEU A 74 18.91 13.76 14.12
CA LEU A 74 19.33 12.42 13.66
C LEU A 74 18.57 11.28 14.33
N VAL A 75 18.18 11.46 15.59
CA VAL A 75 17.40 10.49 16.36
C VAL A 75 16.01 10.31 15.75
N GLU A 76 15.37 11.39 15.31
CA GLU A 76 14.05 11.36 14.69
C GLU A 76 14.09 10.67 13.33
N ARG A 77 15.14 10.96 12.53
CA ARG A 77 15.43 10.24 11.27
C ARG A 77 15.64 8.74 11.48
N ALA A 78 16.32 8.35 12.57
CA ALA A 78 16.55 6.95 12.91
C ALA A 78 15.24 6.24 13.27
N ILE A 79 14.34 6.90 14.02
CA ILE A 79 13.03 6.36 14.38
C ILE A 79 12.14 6.22 13.12
N THR A 80 12.14 7.20 12.22
CA THR A 80 11.40 7.09 10.95
C THR A 80 11.96 5.98 10.07
N PHE A 81 13.28 5.85 9.97
CA PHE A 81 13.91 4.76 9.21
C PHE A 81 13.55 3.40 9.81
N ALA A 82 13.52 3.31 11.14
CA ALA A 82 13.17 2.07 11.81
C ALA A 82 11.73 1.62 11.51
N ARG A 83 10.80 2.58 11.43
CA ARG A 83 9.40 2.34 11.03
C ARG A 83 9.25 1.96 9.56
N LEU A 84 10.07 2.56 8.68
CA LEU A 84 10.01 2.31 7.23
C LEU A 84 10.69 0.99 6.83
N HIS A 85 11.71 0.56 7.58
CA HIS A 85 12.51 -0.63 7.26
C HIS A 85 12.55 -1.63 8.41
N PRO A 86 11.40 -2.21 8.84
CA PRO A 86 11.34 -3.11 9.98
C PRO A 86 12.22 -4.35 9.82
N VAL A 87 12.40 -4.85 8.58
CA VAL A 87 13.29 -5.98 8.30
C VAL A 87 14.76 -5.59 8.53
N ALA A 88 15.20 -4.44 8.03
CA ALA A 88 16.57 -3.98 8.24
C ALA A 88 16.87 -3.75 9.73
N VAL A 89 15.89 -3.21 10.48
CA VAL A 89 15.99 -3.06 11.93
C VAL A 89 16.08 -4.42 12.62
N ALA A 90 15.24 -5.39 12.26
CA ALA A 90 15.26 -6.71 12.86
C ALA A 90 16.61 -7.41 12.63
N VAL A 91 17.15 -7.30 11.41
CA VAL A 91 18.49 -7.83 11.08
C VAL A 91 19.57 -7.13 11.90
N ALA A 92 19.55 -5.79 11.96
CA ALA A 92 20.52 -5.03 12.74
C ALA A 92 20.46 -5.35 14.24
N ALA A 93 19.25 -5.46 14.79
CA ALA A 93 19.02 -5.83 16.19
C ALA A 93 19.50 -7.26 16.47
N GLY A 94 19.18 -8.22 15.60
CA GLY A 94 19.67 -9.59 15.72
C GLY A 94 21.19 -9.69 15.67
N ALA A 95 21.83 -8.96 14.75
CA ALA A 95 23.28 -8.86 14.68
C ALA A 95 23.88 -8.24 15.94
N ALA A 96 23.27 -7.17 16.47
CA ALA A 96 23.73 -6.52 17.70
C ALA A 96 23.65 -7.45 18.91
N LEU A 97 22.59 -8.26 19.02
CA LEU A 97 22.45 -9.26 20.08
C LEU A 97 23.52 -10.36 19.99
N MET A 98 23.89 -10.80 18.78
CA MET A 98 24.96 -11.78 18.58
C MET A 98 26.37 -11.25 18.91
N VAL A 99 26.62 -9.96 18.65
CA VAL A 99 27.91 -9.33 18.96
C VAL A 99 28.05 -9.04 20.46
N GLY A 100 26.95 -8.66 21.12
CA GLY A 100 26.91 -8.31 22.53
C GLY A 100 27.43 -6.90 22.86
N PRO A 101 27.00 -6.32 24.00
CA PRO A 101 27.19 -4.89 24.29
C PRO A 101 28.65 -4.49 24.47
N ARG A 102 29.49 -5.37 25.04
CA ARG A 102 30.92 -5.09 25.27
C ARG A 102 31.72 -4.96 23.98
N LYS A 103 31.42 -5.78 22.97
CA LYS A 103 32.07 -5.70 21.66
C LYS A 103 31.55 -4.51 20.86
N LEU A 104 30.26 -4.16 21.00
CA LEU A 104 29.66 -3.00 20.33
C LEU A 104 30.34 -1.68 20.73
N LEU A 105 30.59 -1.47 22.03
CA LEU A 105 31.29 -0.28 22.53
C LEU A 105 32.73 -0.17 21.99
N ARG A 106 33.44 -1.30 21.91
CA ARG A 106 34.83 -1.36 21.43
C ARG A 106 34.94 -1.16 19.91
N PHE A 107 33.95 -1.61 19.16
CA PHE A 107 33.85 -1.30 17.73
C PHE A 107 33.43 0.15 17.50
N GLY A 108 32.51 0.69 18.31
CA GLY A 108 32.07 2.08 18.23
C GLY A 108 33.24 3.08 18.28
N THR A 109 34.17 2.90 19.22
CA THR A 109 35.38 3.76 19.31
C THR A 109 36.33 3.57 18.13
N THR A 110 36.44 2.35 17.60
CA THR A 110 37.32 2.04 16.46
C THR A 110 36.79 2.62 15.15
N VAL A 111 35.46 2.64 14.94
CA VAL A 111 34.84 3.12 13.70
C VAL A 111 34.57 4.63 13.73
N MET A 112 34.47 5.24 14.93
CA MET A 112 34.33 6.68 15.12
C MET A 112 35.26 7.56 14.25
N PRO A 113 36.59 7.33 14.19
CA PRO A 113 37.48 8.14 13.36
C PRO A 113 37.21 7.99 11.86
N LEU A 114 36.73 6.84 11.39
CA LEU A 114 36.37 6.65 9.98
C LEU A 114 35.13 7.45 9.60
N ILE A 115 34.14 7.53 10.50
CA ILE A 115 32.91 8.30 10.29
C ILE A 115 33.21 9.79 10.20
N LEU A 116 34.07 10.30 11.12
CA LEU A 116 34.54 11.69 11.08
C LEU A 116 35.23 12.02 9.76
N ARG A 117 36.07 11.10 9.24
CA ARG A 117 36.72 11.27 7.92
C ARG A 117 35.75 11.30 6.76
N TRP A 118 34.62 10.60 6.85
CA TRP A 118 33.57 10.60 5.81
C TRP A 118 32.67 11.82 5.88
N GLN A 119 32.41 12.34 7.08
CA GLN A 119 31.70 13.59 7.26
C GLN A 119 32.54 14.77 6.73
N GLN A 120 33.84 14.75 6.96
CA GLN A 120 34.76 15.80 6.51
C GLN A 120 34.97 15.81 4.97
N ARG A 121 34.65 14.73 4.26
CA ARG A 121 34.62 14.70 2.78
C ARG A 121 33.32 15.23 2.17
N ARG A 122 32.29 15.49 2.99
CA ARG A 122 30.97 15.96 2.57
C ARG A 122 30.68 17.42 2.93
N GLY A 123 31.62 18.12 3.55
CA GLY A 123 31.64 19.58 3.66
C GLY A 123 32.66 20.17 2.71
#